data_AF-A0AAV9NJ16-F1
#
_entry.id   AF-A0AAV9NJ16-F1
#
_cell.length_a   1.000
_cell.length_b   1.000
_cell.length_c   1.000
_cell.angle_alpha   90.00
_cell.angle_beta   90.00
_cell.angle_gamma   90.00
#
_symmetry.space_group_name_H-M   'P 1'
#
loop_
_entity.id
_entity.type
_entity.pdbx_description
1 polymer ?
#
loop_
_entity_poly.entity_id
_entity_poly.type
_entity_poly.pdbx_seq_one_letter_code
_entity_poly.pdbx_strand_id
1 'polypeptide(L)'
;MKYINPVLILRVLQGVLAFIAMALGATSVNAFNTAKLDIPVPAALAFFTFTAVFTMLLTVPYTLITPRYFPQLAHPMAMLSAEATTSILWLGGFAAVADLLRKNEIVVDAGRPAARGCVAVGVFEL
;
A
#
# COMPACT_ATOMS: atom_id res chain seq x y z
N MET A 1 -23.74 18.47 18.47
CA MET A 1 -22.68 18.11 17.49
C MET A 1 -21.85 16.98 18.07
N LYS A 2 -21.86 15.80 17.46
CA LYS A 2 -20.92 14.72 17.83
C LYS A 2 -19.54 15.12 17.32
N TYR A 3 -18.57 15.33 18.20
CA TYR A 3 -17.17 15.49 17.81
C TYR A 3 -16.70 14.19 17.16
N ILE A 4 -16.51 14.20 15.84
CA ILE A 4 -15.87 13.08 15.14
C ILE A 4 -14.39 13.14 15.49
N ASN A 5 -13.84 12.04 16.00
CA ASN A 5 -12.43 11.95 16.33
C ASN A 5 -11.58 12.08 15.04
N PRO A 6 -10.74 13.12 14.90
CA PRO A 6 -9.91 13.32 13.71
C PRO A 6 -9.02 12.12 13.38
N VAL A 7 -8.53 11.41 14.40
CA VAL A 7 -7.71 10.20 14.23
C VAL A 7 -8.51 9.10 13.53
N LEU A 8 -9.79 8.96 13.82
CA LEU A 8 -10.65 7.97 13.18
C LEU A 8 -10.79 8.23 11.67
N ILE A 9 -10.94 9.51 11.29
CA ILE A 9 -11.04 9.93 9.90
C ILE A 9 -9.75 9.55 9.15
N LEU A 10 -8.59 9.87 9.74
CA LEU A 10 -7.29 9.57 9.14
C LEU A 10 -7.10 8.06 8.92
N ARG A 11 -7.51 7.21 9.87
CA ARG A 11 -7.42 5.75 9.72
C ARG A 11 -8.33 5.19 8.63
N VAL A 12 -9.54 5.71 8.50
CA VAL A 12 -10.45 5.31 7.42
C VAL A 12 -9.87 5.74 6.08
N LEU A 13 -9.34 6.96 5.99
CA LEU A 13 -8.71 7.46 4.78
C LEU A 13 -7.50 6.60 4.39
N GLN A 14 -6.62 6.28 5.35
CA GLN A 14 -5.48 5.36 5.17
C GLN A 14 -5.95 4.01 4.61
N GLY A 15 -7.00 3.41 5.20
CA GLY A 15 -7.55 2.15 4.69
C GLY A 15 -8.07 2.23 3.24
N VAL A 16 -8.74 3.34 2.87
CA VAL A 16 -9.27 3.55 1.51
C VAL A 16 -8.13 3.73 0.50
N LEU A 17 -7.14 4.55 0.83
CA LEU A 17 -6.00 4.85 -0.04
C LEU A 17 -5.10 3.62 -0.20
N ALA A 18 -4.84 2.85 0.87
CA ALA A 18 -4.16 1.56 0.79
C ALA A 18 -4.91 0.57 -0.11
N PHE A 19 -6.25 0.52 -0.03
CA PHE A 19 -7.06 -0.32 -0.92
C PHE A 19 -6.93 0.10 -2.41
N ILE A 20 -6.98 1.40 -2.70
CA ILE A 20 -6.80 1.92 -4.06
C ILE A 20 -5.40 1.58 -4.58
N ALA A 21 -4.36 1.80 -3.77
CA ALA A 21 -2.99 1.45 -4.13
C ALA A 21 -2.83 -0.05 -4.38
N MET A 22 -3.42 -0.90 -3.54
CA MET A 22 -3.44 -2.35 -3.74
C MET A 22 -4.10 -2.72 -5.08
N ALA A 23 -5.28 -2.16 -5.39
CA ALA A 23 -6.00 -2.44 -6.63
C ALA A 23 -5.20 -2.03 -7.87
N LEU A 24 -4.54 -0.86 -7.82
CA LEU A 24 -3.68 -0.39 -8.91
C LEU A 24 -2.41 -1.24 -9.04
N GLY A 25 -1.75 -1.59 -7.95
CA GLY A 25 -0.58 -2.47 -7.94
C GLY A 25 -0.91 -3.86 -8.50
N ALA A 26 -2.03 -4.43 -8.07
CA ALA A 26 -2.54 -5.70 -8.59
C ALA A 26 -2.88 -5.62 -10.08
N THR A 27 -3.41 -4.50 -10.56
CA THR A 27 -3.66 -4.26 -11.99
C THR A 27 -2.35 -4.24 -12.78
N SER A 28 -1.31 -3.58 -12.26
CA SER A 28 0.03 -3.59 -12.86
C SER A 28 0.63 -4.99 -12.94
N VAL A 29 0.55 -5.77 -11.86
CA VAL A 29 1.01 -7.17 -11.82
C VAL A 29 0.20 -8.04 -12.79
N ASN A 30 -1.13 -7.89 -12.81
CA ASN A 30 -2.01 -8.65 -13.69
C ASN A 30 -1.77 -8.35 -15.17
N ALA A 31 -1.37 -7.11 -15.51
CA ALA A 31 -1.02 -6.75 -16.88
C ALA A 31 0.17 -7.57 -17.41
N PHE A 32 1.19 -7.85 -16.59
CA PHE A 32 2.29 -8.74 -16.97
C PHE A 32 1.83 -10.19 -17.14
N ASN A 33 1.00 -10.70 -16.21
CA ASN A 33 0.47 -12.07 -16.30
C ASN A 33 -0.42 -12.27 -17.53
N THR A 34 -1.19 -11.25 -17.92
CA THR A 34 -2.13 -11.32 -19.04
C THR A 34 -1.44 -11.12 -20.39
N ALA A 35 -0.35 -10.34 -20.42
CA ALA A 35 0.39 -10.04 -21.65
C ALA A 35 1.12 -11.27 -22.25
N LYS A 36 1.19 -12.41 -21.53
CA LYS A 36 1.88 -13.65 -21.96
C LYS A 36 3.30 -13.40 -22.48
N LEU A 37 3.98 -12.42 -21.87
CA LEU A 37 5.37 -12.12 -22.18
C LEU A 37 6.25 -13.20 -21.54
N ASP A 38 7.32 -13.61 -22.21
CA ASP A 38 8.35 -14.50 -21.63
C ASP A 38 9.30 -13.70 -20.72
N ILE A 39 8.73 -12.78 -19.95
CA ILE A 39 9.42 -11.83 -19.08
C ILE A 39 8.75 -11.93 -17.71
N PRO A 40 9.50 -12.15 -16.63
CA PRO A 40 8.93 -12.25 -15.30
C PRO A 40 8.33 -10.92 -14.85
N VAL A 41 7.34 -10.99 -13.95
CA VAL A 41 6.79 -9.82 -13.26
C VAL A 41 7.91 -9.15 -12.46
N PRO A 42 8.13 -7.82 -12.59
CA PRO A 42 9.11 -7.12 -11.78
C PRO A 42 8.82 -7.24 -10.28
N ALA A 43 9.82 -7.69 -9.51
CA ALA A 43 9.69 -7.87 -8.06
C ALA A 43 9.29 -6.58 -7.32
N ALA A 44 9.68 -5.41 -7.86
CA ALA A 44 9.28 -4.10 -7.32
C ALA A 44 7.76 -3.90 -7.31
N LEU A 45 7.05 -4.33 -8.35
CA LEU A 45 5.58 -4.22 -8.41
C LEU A 45 4.91 -5.18 -7.42
N ALA A 46 5.46 -6.39 -7.29
CA ALA A 46 4.97 -7.36 -6.31
C ALA A 46 5.19 -6.87 -4.87
N PHE A 47 6.37 -6.32 -4.57
CA PHE A 47 6.70 -5.75 -3.27
C PHE A 47 5.80 -4.56 -2.93
N PHE A 48 5.58 -3.63 -3.87
CA PHE A 48 4.67 -2.51 -3.67
C PHE A 48 3.24 -2.97 -3.40
N THR A 49 2.76 -3.96 -4.17
CA THR A 49 1.43 -4.55 -3.96
C THR A 49 1.33 -5.19 -2.58
N PHE A 50 2.36 -5.92 -2.16
CA PHE A 50 2.46 -6.48 -0.82
C PHE A 50 2.38 -5.40 0.27
N THR A 51 3.10 -4.28 0.13
CA THR A 51 3.05 -3.16 1.08
C THR A 51 1.63 -2.61 1.24
N ALA A 52 0.91 -2.43 0.14
CA ALA A 52 -0.48 -1.97 0.18
C ALA A 52 -1.41 -2.98 0.86
N VAL A 53 -1.27 -4.27 0.57
CA VAL A 53 -2.01 -5.36 1.24
C VAL A 53 -1.71 -5.40 2.74
N PHE A 54 -0.43 -5.31 3.11
CA PHE A 54 0.03 -5.31 4.50
C PHE A 54 -0.59 -4.15 5.27
N THR A 55 -0.58 -2.95 4.69
CA THR A 55 -1.19 -1.75 5.28
C THR A 55 -2.70 -1.93 5.50
N MET A 56 -3.39 -2.40 4.46
CA MET A 56 -4.85 -2.55 4.48
C MET A 56 -5.32 -3.67 5.44
N LEU A 57 -4.63 -4.81 5.49
CA LEU A 57 -5.10 -5.99 6.22
C LEU A 57 -4.49 -6.15 7.61
N LEU A 58 -3.31 -5.58 7.86
CA LEU A 58 -2.64 -5.71 9.16
C LEU A 58 -2.60 -4.36 9.89
N THR A 59 -1.98 -3.35 9.31
CA THR A 59 -1.74 -2.07 10.01
C THR A 59 -3.04 -1.36 10.36
N VAL A 60 -3.91 -1.12 9.37
CA VAL A 60 -5.15 -0.37 9.58
C VAL A 60 -6.10 -1.10 10.55
N PRO A 61 -6.40 -2.40 10.39
CA PRO A 61 -7.23 -3.11 11.36
C PRO A 61 -6.62 -3.13 12.75
N TYR A 62 -5.30 -3.33 12.86
CA TYR A 62 -4.63 -3.35 14.15
C TYR A 62 -4.73 -2.00 14.88
N THR A 63 -4.55 -0.87 14.18
CA THR A 63 -4.57 0.45 14.82
C THR A 63 -5.96 1.07 14.94
N LEU A 64 -6.95 0.61 14.17
CA LEU A 64 -8.33 1.09 14.19
C LEU A 64 -9.26 0.25 15.09
N ILE A 65 -9.21 -1.08 14.95
CA ILE A 65 -10.17 -2.00 15.56
C ILE A 65 -9.69 -2.43 16.95
N THR A 66 -8.40 -2.77 17.10
CA THR A 66 -7.84 -3.31 18.36
C THR A 66 -8.08 -2.39 19.57
N PRO A 67 -7.81 -1.07 19.52
CA PRO A 67 -8.02 -0.21 20.69
C PRO A 67 -9.50 -0.11 21.10
N ARG A 68 -10.42 -0.37 20.18
CA ARG A 68 -11.86 -0.19 20.37
C ARG A 68 -12.57 -1.46 20.85
N TYR A 69 -12.14 -2.61 20.36
CA TYR A 69 -12.79 -3.90 20.64
C TYR A 69 -11.91 -4.87 21.43
N PHE A 70 -10.59 -4.70 21.40
CA PHE A 70 -9.61 -5.60 22.04
C PHE A 70 -8.53 -4.82 22.80
N PRO A 71 -8.89 -4.01 23.82
CA PRO A 71 -7.95 -3.12 24.51
C PRO A 71 -6.76 -3.84 25.16
N GLN A 72 -6.91 -5.13 25.50
CA GLN A 72 -5.83 -5.96 26.04
C GLN A 72 -4.72 -6.23 25.02
N LEU A 73 -5.03 -6.21 23.72
CA LEU A 73 -4.08 -6.42 22.62
C LEU A 73 -3.55 -5.09 22.05
N ALA A 74 -4.10 -3.95 22.48
CA ALA A 74 -3.78 -2.61 21.98
C ALA A 74 -2.54 -2.03 22.70
N HIS A 75 -1.37 -2.65 22.50
CA HIS A 75 -0.14 -2.16 23.10
C HIS A 75 0.43 -0.96 22.32
N PRO A 76 0.67 0.20 22.96
CA PRO A 76 1.11 1.42 22.26
C PRO A 76 2.38 1.24 21.42
N MET A 77 3.37 0.49 21.94
CA MET A 77 4.61 0.22 21.20
C MET A 77 4.39 -0.71 19.99
N ALA A 78 3.39 -1.60 20.06
CA ALA A 78 3.07 -2.48 18.93
C ALA A 78 2.33 -1.71 17.84
N MET A 79 1.49 -0.74 18.21
CA MET A 79 0.85 0.15 17.24
C MET A 79 1.90 1.05 16.57
N LEU A 80 2.83 1.60 17.35
CA LEU A 80 3.93 2.40 16.82
C LEU A 80 4.83 1.58 15.87
N SER A 81 5.15 0.33 16.23
CA SER A 81 5.96 -0.52 15.35
C SER A 81 5.23 -0.91 14.07
N ALA A 82 3.91 -1.12 14.11
CA ALA A 82 3.10 -1.39 12.92
C ALA A 82 3.13 -0.20 11.95
N GLU A 83 2.95 1.03 12.46
CA GLU A 83 3.05 2.26 11.64
C GLU A 83 4.46 2.47 11.10
N ALA A 84 5.49 2.37 11.95
CA ALA A 84 6.88 2.56 11.52
C ALA A 84 7.30 1.55 10.44
N THR A 85 6.89 0.28 10.61
CA THR A 85 7.12 -0.76 9.60
C THR A 85 6.42 -0.41 8.29
N THR A 86 5.19 0.08 8.37
CA THR A 86 4.40 0.50 7.20
C THR A 86 5.08 1.63 6.45
N SER A 87 5.50 2.70 7.14
CA SER A 87 6.22 3.82 6.50
C SER A 87 7.53 3.36 5.85
N ILE A 88 8.29 2.45 6.47
CA ILE A 88 9.51 1.87 5.87
C ILE A 88 9.19 1.07 4.60
N LEU A 89 8.15 0.23 4.64
CA LEU A 89 7.73 -0.56 3.47
C LEU A 89 7.27 0.33 2.32
N TRP A 90 6.55 1.42 2.60
CA TRP A 90 6.14 2.40 1.60
C TRP A 90 7.34 3.13 1.00
N LEU A 91 8.26 3.62 1.83
CA LEU A 91 9.50 4.26 1.35
C LEU A 91 10.30 3.34 0.42
N GLY A 92 10.51 2.08 0.82
CA GLY A 92 11.18 1.08 -0.02
C GLY A 92 10.40 0.81 -1.31
N GLY A 93 9.07 0.74 -1.23
CA GLY A 93 8.19 0.52 -2.37
C GLY A 93 8.30 1.64 -3.40
N PHE A 94 8.24 2.90 -2.96
CA PHE A 94 8.41 4.05 -3.83
C PHE A 94 9.76 4.05 -4.53
N ALA A 95 10.85 3.80 -3.79
CA ALA A 95 12.18 3.74 -4.37
C ALA A 95 12.28 2.65 -5.45
N ALA A 96 11.73 1.46 -5.17
CA ALA A 96 11.75 0.34 -6.10
C ALA A 96 10.92 0.61 -7.38
N VAL A 97 9.71 1.14 -7.24
CA VAL A 97 8.85 1.47 -8.40
C VAL A 97 9.40 2.67 -9.18
N ALA A 98 10.00 3.66 -8.50
CA ALA A 98 10.64 4.79 -9.17
C ALA A 98 11.81 4.35 -10.05
N ASP A 99 12.67 3.44 -9.58
CA ASP A 99 13.75 2.89 -10.41
C ASP A 99 13.22 2.11 -11.62
N LEU A 100 12.16 1.32 -11.42
CA LEU A 100 11.48 0.58 -12.50
C LEU A 100 10.90 1.52 -13.58
N LEU A 101 10.24 2.59 -13.15
CA LEU A 101 9.69 3.62 -14.05
C LEU A 101 10.81 4.37 -14.79
N ARG A 102 11.92 4.69 -14.10
CA ARG A 102 13.09 5.36 -14.68
C ARG A 102 13.74 4.52 -15.78
N LYS A 103 13.83 3.20 -15.59
CA LYS A 103 14.42 2.26 -16.56
C LYS A 103 13.47 1.84 -17.69
N ASN A 104 12.21 2.30 -17.68
CA ASN A 104 11.18 1.91 -18.65
C ASN A 104 10.90 0.39 -18.69
N GLU A 105 11.16 -0.34 -17.61
CA GLU A 105 11.00 -1.81 -17.54
C GLU A 105 9.52 -2.24 -17.48
N ILE A 106 8.59 -1.30 -17.25
CA ILE A 106 7.15 -1.56 -17.40
C ILE A 106 6.77 -1.42 -18.87
N VAL A 107 6.83 -2.55 -19.58
CA VAL A 107 6.60 -2.66 -21.03
C VAL A 107 5.14 -2.94 -21.42
N VAL A 108 4.24 -3.11 -20.44
CA VAL A 108 2.82 -3.39 -20.67
C VAL A 108 1.96 -2.12 -20.60
N ASP A 109 1.09 -1.93 -21.60
CA ASP A 109 0.31 -0.70 -21.80
C ASP A 109 -0.58 -0.33 -20.61
N ALA A 110 -1.25 -1.30 -20.00
CA ALA A 110 -2.09 -1.07 -18.81
C ALA A 110 -1.29 -0.98 -17.51
N GLY A 111 -0.08 -1.55 -17.45
CA GLY A 111 0.68 -1.66 -16.20
C GLY A 111 1.42 -0.37 -15.82
N ARG A 112 1.86 0.43 -16.79
CA ARG A 112 2.62 1.67 -16.54
C ARG A 112 1.74 2.80 -15.98
N PRO A 113 0.53 3.09 -16.53
CA PRO A 113 -0.37 4.08 -15.95
C PRO A 113 -0.83 3.67 -14.54
N ALA A 114 -1.13 2.39 -14.34
CA ALA A 114 -1.54 1.86 -13.04
C ALA A 114 -0.41 2.01 -11.99
N ALA A 115 0.84 1.72 -12.34
CA ALA A 115 1.98 1.88 -11.43
C ALA A 115 2.20 3.35 -11.03
N ARG A 116 2.03 4.29 -11.96
CA ARG A 116 2.10 5.74 -11.65
C ARG A 116 0.98 6.18 -10.71
N GLY A 117 -0.26 5.77 -10.99
CA GLY A 117 -1.40 6.07 -10.12
C GLY A 117 -1.22 5.49 -8.72
N CYS A 118 -0.67 4.28 -8.64
CA CYS A 118 -0.38 3.58 -7.40
C CYS A 118 0.64 4.36 -6.53
N VAL A 119 1.71 4.87 -7.13
CA VAL A 119 2.69 5.75 -6.44
C VAL A 119 2.03 7.06 -6.00
N ALA A 120 1.24 7.70 -6.86
CA ALA A 120 0.59 8.97 -6.53
C ALA A 120 -0.37 8.85 -5.34
N VAL A 121 -1.12 7.74 -5.25
CA VAL A 121 -2.02 7.46 -4.13
C VAL A 121 -1.25 7.02 -2.89
N GLY A 122 -0.24 6.18 -3.07
CA GLY A 122 0.56 5.64 -1.96
C GLY A 122 1.26 6.70 -1.13
N VAL A 123 1.69 7.84 -1.71
CA VAL A 123 2.41 8.90 -0.96
C VAL A 123 1.63 9.41 0.26
N PHE A 124 0.30 9.29 0.23
CA PHE A 124 -0.56 9.68 1.34
C PHE A 124 -0.61 8.65 2.50
N GLU A 125 0.01 7.48 2.32
CA GLU A 125 0.11 6.41 3.31
C GLU A 125 1.37 6.50 4.20
N LEU A 126 2.16 7.57 4.06
CA LEU A 126 3.44 7.75 4.76
C LEU A 126 3.30 8.24 6.20
#